data_AF-Q0BZ56-F1
#
_entry.id   AF-Q0BZ56-F1
#
_cell.length_a   1.000
_cell.length_b   1.000
_cell.length_c   1.000
_cell.angle_alpha   90.00
_cell.angle_beta   90.00
_cell.angle_gamma   90.00
#
_symmetry.space_group_name_H-M   'P 1'
#
loop_
_entity.id
_entity.type
_entity.pdbx_description
1 polymer ?
#
loop_
_entity_poly.entity_id
_entity_poly.type
_entity_poly.pdbx_seq_one_letter_code
_entity_poly.pdbx_strand_id
1 'polypeptide(L)'
;MTFRTILLAAPALMLALTGCAVTETLEERETAFLTRATPDFAAGIKVIDDPLNPTIEINTIAAYQDYQFSWGPQEDQFLRAYKFRDTGNVTLQGYVVSDIHGTWLQPISVTFQHTLSTRTVDRINFDANRCSAQGCMHREDIVFEFTAEELNQVIEDMETKGETVLVFRIQGRSGVDRDGRFHINELKAFRQAVTRELF
;
A
#
# COMPACT_ATOMS: atom_id res chain seq x y z
N MET A 1 -39.54 9.98 -64.00
CA MET A 1 -40.22 10.61 -62.85
C MET A 1 -40.07 9.70 -61.64
N THR A 2 -39.44 10.25 -60.61
CA THR A 2 -39.04 9.70 -59.30
C THR A 2 -40.03 8.77 -58.61
N PHE A 3 -39.62 7.53 -58.35
CA PHE A 3 -40.16 6.69 -57.28
C PHE A 3 -39.26 6.83 -56.04
N ARG A 4 -39.82 7.39 -54.96
CA ARG A 4 -39.17 7.52 -53.66
C ARG A 4 -39.23 6.17 -52.94
N THR A 5 -38.08 5.55 -52.74
CA THR A 5 -37.93 4.38 -51.85
C THR A 5 -37.96 4.88 -50.41
N ILE A 6 -38.98 4.47 -49.65
CA ILE A 6 -39.09 4.72 -48.21
C ILE A 6 -38.23 3.66 -47.51
N LEU A 7 -37.05 4.07 -47.03
CA LEU A 7 -36.24 3.28 -46.11
C LEU A 7 -36.85 3.34 -44.72
N LEU A 8 -37.40 2.21 -44.27
CA LEU A 8 -37.77 1.96 -42.88
C LEU A 8 -36.51 2.06 -42.00
N ALA A 9 -36.44 3.10 -41.17
CA ALA A 9 -35.47 3.22 -40.11
C ALA A 9 -35.85 2.25 -38.97
N ALA A 10 -35.10 1.16 -38.83
CA ALA A 10 -35.12 0.36 -37.62
C ALA A 10 -34.46 1.15 -36.48
N PRO A 11 -35.10 1.35 -35.32
CA PRO A 11 -34.45 1.98 -34.19
C PRO A 11 -33.42 0.99 -33.62
N ALA A 12 -32.13 1.30 -33.81
CA ALA A 12 -31.05 0.65 -33.11
C ALA A 12 -31.23 0.90 -31.61
N LEU A 13 -31.65 -0.15 -30.90
CA LEU A 13 -31.73 -0.20 -29.46
C LEU A 13 -30.31 -0.08 -28.90
N MET A 14 -29.87 1.14 -28.58
CA MET A 14 -28.65 1.34 -27.80
C MET A 14 -28.90 0.79 -26.40
N LEU A 15 -28.39 -0.42 -26.14
CA LEU A 15 -28.12 -0.90 -24.78
C LEU A 15 -27.02 -0.01 -24.19
N ALA A 16 -27.45 1.07 -23.52
CA ALA A 16 -26.60 1.77 -22.58
C ALA A 16 -26.29 0.81 -21.43
N LEU A 17 -25.11 0.19 -21.48
CA LEU A 17 -24.49 -0.43 -20.32
C LEU A 17 -24.15 0.69 -19.34
N THR A 18 -25.13 1.09 -18.53
CA THR A 18 -24.88 1.79 -17.28
C THR A 18 -24.17 0.79 -16.37
N GLY A 19 -22.84 0.74 -16.46
CA GLY A 19 -22.03 0.14 -15.41
C GLY A 19 -22.30 0.94 -14.14
N CYS A 20 -23.19 0.43 -13.29
CA CYS A 20 -23.29 0.89 -11.92
C CYS A 20 -21.90 0.65 -11.30
N ALA A 21 -21.17 1.73 -11.04
CA ALA A 21 -20.02 1.66 -10.15
C ALA A 21 -20.56 1.26 -8.78
N VAL A 22 -20.57 -0.05 -8.51
CA VAL A 22 -20.88 -0.57 -7.19
C VAL A 22 -19.71 -0.16 -6.31
N THR A 23 -19.95 0.79 -5.42
CA THR A 23 -18.98 1.14 -4.38
C THR A 23 -18.91 -0.04 -3.41
N GLU A 24 -17.76 -0.73 -3.37
CA GLU A 24 -17.52 -1.82 -2.42
C GLU A 24 -17.67 -1.31 -0.97
N THR A 25 -18.30 -2.11 -0.12
CA THR A 25 -18.39 -1.86 1.32
C THR A 25 -17.04 -2.07 2.02
N LEU A 26 -16.89 -1.53 3.23
CA LEU A 26 -15.68 -1.76 4.03
C LEU A 26 -15.45 -3.24 4.35
N GLU A 27 -16.53 -4.00 4.60
CA GLU A 27 -16.46 -5.43 4.90
C GLU A 27 -16.02 -6.25 3.68
N GLU A 28 -16.53 -5.92 2.49
CA GLU A 28 -16.11 -6.56 1.24
C GLU A 28 -14.63 -6.31 0.95
N ARG A 29 -14.15 -5.09 1.19
CA ARG A 29 -12.73 -4.74 1.01
C ARG A 29 -11.82 -5.44 2.02
N GLU A 30 -12.23 -5.47 3.29
CA GLU A 30 -11.51 -6.20 4.33
C GLU A 30 -11.42 -7.69 3.98
N THR A 31 -12.54 -8.28 3.55
CA THR A 31 -12.58 -9.68 3.11
C THR A 31 -11.68 -9.90 1.88
N ALA A 32 -11.75 -9.01 0.89
CA ALA A 32 -10.91 -9.08 -0.31
C ALA A 32 -9.41 -8.97 0.03
N PHE A 33 -9.04 -8.13 1.00
CA PHE A 33 -7.69 -8.00 1.49
C PHE A 33 -7.21 -9.28 2.19
N LEU A 34 -7.97 -9.75 3.20
CA LEU A 34 -7.59 -10.92 4.01
C LEU A 34 -7.58 -12.24 3.23
N THR A 35 -8.31 -12.32 2.11
CA THR A 35 -8.35 -13.52 1.26
C THR A 35 -7.39 -13.46 0.07
N ARG A 36 -6.66 -12.35 -0.11
CA ARG A 36 -5.80 -12.14 -1.28
C ARG A 36 -4.61 -13.08 -1.28
N ALA A 37 -4.35 -13.71 -2.43
CA ALA A 37 -3.27 -14.68 -2.56
C ALA A 37 -1.93 -14.02 -2.97
N THR A 38 -0.82 -14.72 -2.73
CA THR A 38 0.52 -14.26 -3.11
C THR A 38 0.66 -13.87 -4.59
N PRO A 39 0.10 -14.62 -5.56
CA PRO A 39 0.19 -14.24 -6.97
C PRO A 39 -0.50 -12.91 -7.28
N ASP A 40 -1.57 -12.57 -6.56
CA ASP A 40 -2.30 -11.30 -6.76
C ASP A 40 -1.44 -10.11 -6.32
N PHE A 41 -0.75 -10.24 -5.19
CA PHE A 41 0.22 -9.24 -4.75
C PHE A 41 1.40 -9.15 -5.72
N ALA A 42 1.95 -10.29 -6.14
CA ALA A 42 3.09 -10.34 -7.05
C ALA A 42 2.80 -9.66 -8.40
N ALA A 43 1.58 -9.78 -8.92
CA ALA A 43 1.16 -9.12 -10.16
C ALA A 43 1.16 -7.59 -10.07
N GLY A 44 1.01 -7.03 -8.87
CA GLY A 44 1.04 -5.59 -8.62
C GLY A 44 2.40 -5.03 -8.20
N ILE A 45 3.42 -5.88 -8.01
CA ILE A 45 4.77 -5.42 -7.67
C ILE A 45 5.36 -4.66 -8.85
N LYS A 46 5.88 -3.46 -8.57
CA LYS A 46 6.61 -2.65 -9.53
C LYS A 46 8.11 -2.81 -9.30
N VAL A 47 8.83 -3.07 -10.39
CA VAL A 47 10.30 -3.01 -10.45
C VAL A 47 10.65 -1.84 -11.36
N ILE A 48 11.32 -0.83 -10.81
CA ILE A 48 11.75 0.37 -11.51
C ILE A 48 13.27 0.26 -11.68
N ASP A 49 13.66 -0.21 -12.86
CA ASP A 49 15.05 -0.41 -13.26
C ASP A 49 15.41 0.62 -14.34
N ASP A 50 15.74 1.84 -13.91
CA ASP A 50 16.24 2.90 -14.79
C ASP A 50 17.78 2.87 -14.79
N PRO A 51 18.45 2.62 -15.94
CA PRO A 51 19.92 2.58 -16.02
C PRO A 51 20.62 3.87 -15.57
N LEU A 52 19.92 5.01 -15.57
CA LEU A 52 20.47 6.29 -15.13
C LEU A 52 20.32 6.50 -13.62
N ASN A 53 19.50 5.69 -12.94
CA ASN A 53 19.37 5.73 -11.49
C ASN A 53 20.39 4.81 -10.82
N PRO A 54 21.00 5.25 -9.70
CA PRO A 54 21.98 4.47 -8.95
C PRO A 54 21.37 3.25 -8.24
N THR A 55 20.05 3.21 -8.13
CA THR A 55 19.29 2.15 -7.46
C THR A 55 18.25 1.54 -8.39
N ILE A 56 17.96 0.26 -8.16
CA ILE A 56 16.75 -0.40 -8.65
C ILE A 56 15.74 -0.34 -7.51
N GLU A 57 14.54 0.18 -7.77
CA GLU A 57 13.46 0.23 -6.77
C GLU A 57 12.46 -0.90 -7.01
N ILE A 58 12.06 -1.60 -5.94
CA ILE A 58 11.02 -2.61 -5.96
C ILE A 58 9.97 -2.20 -4.93
N ASN A 59 8.68 -2.12 -5.29
CA ASN A 59 7.64 -1.75 -4.33
C ASN A 59 6.29 -2.42 -4.58
N THR A 60 5.47 -2.49 -3.52
CA THR A 60 4.13 -3.09 -3.53
C THR A 60 2.99 -2.06 -3.57
N ILE A 61 3.28 -0.76 -3.76
CA ILE A 61 2.28 0.32 -3.69
C ILE A 61 1.08 0.14 -4.63
N ALA A 62 1.29 -0.55 -5.76
CA ALA A 62 0.23 -0.83 -6.73
C ALA A 62 -0.44 -2.20 -6.53
N ALA A 63 0.05 -3.00 -5.59
CA ALA A 63 -0.51 -4.31 -5.29
C ALA A 63 -1.80 -4.22 -4.48
N TYR A 64 -1.85 -3.32 -3.50
CA TYR A 64 -3.06 -3.03 -2.73
C TYR A 64 -2.96 -1.63 -2.12
N GLN A 65 -4.10 -0.94 -2.01
CA GLN A 65 -4.20 0.34 -1.31
C GLN A 65 -5.29 0.26 -0.25
N ASP A 66 -4.90 0.42 1.01
CA ASP A 66 -5.81 0.26 2.15
C ASP A 66 -6.54 1.56 2.53
N TYR A 67 -6.95 2.36 1.55
CA TYR A 67 -7.65 3.62 1.83
C TYR A 67 -9.04 3.38 2.40
N GLN A 68 -9.32 3.66 3.68
CA GLN A 68 -10.68 3.59 4.18
C GLN A 68 -11.61 4.58 3.45
N PHE A 69 -12.81 4.14 3.05
CA PHE A 69 -13.89 5.01 2.54
C PHE A 69 -14.57 5.78 3.69
N SER A 70 -13.81 6.50 4.50
CA SER A 70 -14.36 7.31 5.58
C SER A 70 -13.72 8.70 5.63
N TRP A 71 -14.38 9.63 6.34
CA TRP A 71 -13.83 10.95 6.67
C TRP A 71 -12.70 10.90 7.71
N GLY A 72 -12.25 9.70 8.11
CA GLY A 72 -11.15 9.46 9.02
C GLY A 72 -9.78 9.55 8.33
N PRO A 73 -8.71 9.24 9.08
CA PRO A 73 -7.36 9.15 8.51
C PRO A 73 -7.33 8.20 7.32
N GLN A 74 -6.69 8.64 6.25
CA GLN A 74 -6.41 7.80 5.08
C GLN A 74 -4.98 7.31 5.21
N GLU A 75 -4.84 6.03 5.53
CA GLU A 75 -3.55 5.38 5.66
C GLU A 75 -3.35 4.43 4.49
N ASP A 76 -2.19 4.53 3.84
CA ASP A 76 -1.74 3.57 2.85
C ASP A 76 -0.36 3.05 3.26
N GLN A 77 -0.12 1.77 3.02
CA GLN A 77 1.10 1.11 3.47
C GLN A 77 1.55 0.10 2.45
N PHE A 78 2.85 0.10 2.18
CA PHE A 78 3.46 -0.77 1.19
C PHE A 78 4.91 -1.06 1.55
N LEU A 79 5.44 -2.14 0.99
CA LEU A 79 6.83 -2.54 1.10
C LEU A 79 7.63 -1.94 -0.05
N ARG A 80 8.87 -1.56 0.25
CA ARG A 80 9.81 -1.02 -0.73
C ARG A 80 11.22 -1.54 -0.49
N ALA A 81 11.94 -1.80 -1.57
CA ALA A 81 13.36 -2.12 -1.53
C ALA A 81 14.14 -1.22 -2.49
N TYR A 82 15.39 -0.94 -2.11
CA TYR A 82 16.40 -0.34 -2.99
C TYR A 82 17.59 -1.27 -3.11
N LYS A 83 17.93 -1.68 -4.33
CA LYS A 83 19.21 -2.34 -4.65
C LYS A 83 20.18 -1.32 -5.23
N PHE A 84 21.26 -1.04 -4.53
CA PHE A 84 22.32 -0.15 -4.98
C PHE A 84 23.18 -0.83 -6.03
N ARG A 85 23.31 -0.24 -7.22
CA ARG A 85 24.02 -0.88 -8.35
C ARG A 85 25.52 -0.99 -8.15
N ASP A 86 26.11 -0.01 -7.45
CA ASP A 86 27.55 0.11 -7.22
C ASP A 86 28.07 -0.92 -6.20
N THR A 87 27.29 -1.18 -5.16
CA THR A 87 27.64 -2.04 -4.02
C THR A 87 26.92 -3.38 -4.04
N GLY A 88 25.78 -3.47 -4.72
CA GLY A 88 24.85 -4.59 -4.62
C GLY A 88 24.06 -4.63 -3.32
N ASN A 89 24.25 -3.64 -2.43
CA ASN A 89 23.56 -3.58 -1.15
C ASN A 89 22.05 -3.39 -1.33
N VAL A 90 21.29 -3.91 -0.38
CA VAL A 90 19.84 -3.89 -0.40
C VAL A 90 19.31 -3.28 0.89
N THR A 91 18.44 -2.29 0.75
CA THR A 91 17.68 -1.74 1.87
C THR A 91 16.22 -2.14 1.69
N LEU A 92 15.61 -2.74 2.73
CA LEU A 92 14.19 -3.09 2.75
C LEU A 92 13.46 -2.17 3.72
N GLN A 93 12.29 -1.69 3.33
CA GLN A 93 11.54 -0.67 4.05
C GLN A 93 10.05 -0.99 4.07
N GLY A 94 9.42 -0.70 5.22
CA GLY A 94 7.99 -0.49 5.33
C GLY A 94 7.74 0.99 5.13
N TYR A 95 6.84 1.32 4.20
CA TYR A 95 6.45 2.69 3.89
C TYR A 95 5.01 2.90 4.32
N VAL A 96 4.74 3.99 5.02
CA VAL A 96 3.38 4.39 5.41
C VAL A 96 3.13 5.82 5.00
N VAL A 97 2.02 6.04 4.32
CA VAL A 97 1.44 7.36 4.03
C VAL A 97 0.24 7.53 4.94
N SER A 98 0.20 8.63 5.69
CA SER A 98 -0.92 8.97 6.57
C SER A 98 -1.41 10.37 6.26
N ASP A 99 -2.65 10.48 5.76
CA ASP A 99 -3.37 11.74 5.64
C ASP A 99 -4.35 11.87 6.81
N ILE A 100 -4.10 12.81 7.73
CA ILE A 100 -4.77 12.91 9.04
C ILE A 100 -5.46 14.27 9.18
N HIS A 101 -6.76 14.27 9.46
CA HIS A 101 -7.45 15.47 9.93
C HIS A 101 -7.31 15.62 11.45
N GLY A 102 -6.90 16.81 11.92
CA GLY A 102 -6.83 17.13 13.35
C GLY A 102 -5.42 17.08 13.91
N THR A 103 -5.19 16.31 14.98
CA THR A 103 -3.88 16.30 15.66
C THR A 103 -2.82 15.63 14.81
N TRP A 104 -1.77 16.39 14.48
CA TRP A 104 -0.61 15.88 13.74
C TRP A 104 0.10 14.78 14.54
N LEU A 105 0.26 13.58 13.96
CA LEU A 105 0.79 12.40 14.63
C LEU A 105 2.25 12.57 15.10
N GLN A 106 3.11 13.14 14.24
CA GLN A 106 4.55 13.25 14.48
C GLN A 106 5.21 11.91 14.87
N PRO A 107 5.23 10.91 13.97
CA PRO A 107 5.76 9.58 14.22
C PRO A 107 7.20 9.60 14.72
N ILE A 108 7.49 8.73 15.68
CA ILE A 108 8.84 8.54 16.25
C ILE A 108 9.31 7.09 16.18
N SER A 109 8.38 6.13 16.26
CA SER A 109 8.71 4.72 16.24
C SER A 109 7.56 3.88 15.72
N VAL A 110 7.89 2.67 15.27
CA VAL A 110 6.94 1.59 15.07
C VAL A 110 7.25 0.45 16.04
N THR A 111 6.22 -0.05 16.71
CA THR A 111 6.31 -1.23 17.57
C THR A 111 5.47 -2.34 16.96
N PHE A 112 6.05 -3.52 16.79
CA PHE A 112 5.37 -4.66 16.18
C PHE A 112 4.64 -5.45 17.26
N GLN A 113 3.49 -6.02 16.91
CA GLN A 113 2.74 -6.88 17.84
C GLN A 113 3.58 -8.09 18.27
N HIS A 114 4.46 -8.57 17.38
CA HIS A 114 5.28 -9.77 17.57
C HIS A 114 6.66 -9.61 16.89
N THR A 115 7.59 -10.50 17.27
CA THR A 115 8.85 -10.92 16.58
C THR A 115 9.89 -9.85 16.31
N LEU A 116 9.51 -8.69 15.79
CA LEU A 116 10.41 -7.58 15.54
C LEU A 116 10.49 -6.67 16.76
N SER A 117 11.69 -6.14 16.98
CA SER A 117 11.90 -5.09 17.96
C SER A 117 11.38 -3.76 17.44
N THR A 118 11.04 -2.85 18.35
CA THR A 118 10.67 -1.47 18.01
C THR A 118 11.74 -0.83 17.11
N ARG A 119 11.30 -0.07 16.11
CA ARG A 119 12.16 0.67 15.18
C ARG A 119 11.89 2.15 15.31
N THR A 120 12.93 2.96 15.18
CA THR A 120 12.76 4.37 14.85
C THR A 120 12.24 4.50 13.43
N VAL A 121 11.47 5.55 13.17
CA VAL A 121 10.98 5.86 11.82
C VAL A 121 11.71 7.09 11.29
N ASP A 122 11.96 7.09 9.99
CA ASP A 122 12.40 8.28 9.26
C ASP A 122 11.17 8.96 8.65
N ARG A 123 11.01 10.25 8.93
CA ARG A 123 9.96 11.09 8.35
C ARG A 123 10.45 11.63 7.02
N ILE A 124 9.98 11.07 5.92
CA ILE A 124 10.48 11.37 4.57
C ILE A 124 9.76 12.57 3.96
N ASN A 125 8.46 12.71 4.24
CA ASN A 125 7.66 13.81 3.77
C ASN A 125 6.64 14.17 4.84
N PHE A 126 6.44 15.45 5.08
CA PHE A 126 5.48 15.93 6.07
C PHE A 126 4.98 17.31 5.68
N ASP A 127 3.67 17.46 5.57
CA ASP A 127 3.04 18.72 5.15
C ASP A 127 1.70 18.93 5.87
N ALA A 128 1.35 20.19 6.07
CA ALA A 128 0.04 20.60 6.52
C ALA A 128 -0.69 21.27 5.34
N ASN A 129 -1.68 20.59 4.78
CA ASN A 129 -2.44 21.06 3.64
C ASN A 129 -3.93 21.22 4.00
N ARG A 130 -4.67 21.92 3.12
CA ARG A 130 -6.13 22.15 3.24
C ARG A 130 -6.59 22.63 4.63
N CYS A 131 -5.93 23.66 5.16
CA CYS A 131 -6.32 24.28 6.42
C CYS A 131 -7.64 25.05 6.30
N SER A 132 -8.51 24.87 7.27
CA SER A 132 -9.78 25.57 7.42
C SER A 132 -10.00 26.00 8.87
N ALA A 133 -11.14 26.64 9.16
CA ALA A 133 -11.53 26.95 10.53
C ALA A 133 -11.66 25.70 11.45
N GLN A 134 -11.75 24.50 10.86
CA GLN A 134 -11.88 23.22 11.56
C GLN A 134 -10.54 22.50 11.77
N GLY A 135 -9.43 23.11 11.36
CA GLY A 135 -8.08 22.53 11.43
C GLY A 135 -7.47 22.26 10.06
N CYS A 136 -6.29 21.65 10.07
CA CYS A 136 -5.55 21.26 8.87
C CYS A 136 -5.64 19.75 8.65
N MET A 137 -5.42 19.35 7.40
CA MET A 137 -5.07 17.98 7.05
C MET A 137 -3.54 17.89 7.08
N HIS A 138 -3.03 16.86 7.74
CA HIS A 138 -1.61 16.61 7.89
C HIS A 138 -1.25 15.36 7.12
N ARG A 139 -0.39 15.49 6.12
CA ARG A 139 0.20 14.36 5.44
C ARG A 139 1.52 14.01 6.10
N GLU A 140 1.74 12.75 6.40
CA GLU A 140 3.03 12.21 6.85
C GLU A 140 3.36 10.95 6.10
N ASP A 141 4.52 10.95 5.44
CA ASP A 141 5.09 9.76 4.83
C ASP A 141 6.30 9.34 5.66
N ILE A 142 6.26 8.12 6.19
CA ILE A 142 7.31 7.56 7.04
C ILE A 142 7.85 6.27 6.48
N VAL A 143 9.11 5.98 6.83
CA VAL A 143 9.74 4.68 6.56
C VAL A 143 10.38 4.10 7.80
N PHE A 144 10.42 2.78 7.85
CA PHE A 144 11.22 2.02 8.80
C PHE A 144 11.85 0.84 8.09
N GLU A 145 13.04 0.44 8.52
CA GLU A 145 13.82 -0.58 7.83
C GLU A 145 13.66 -1.96 8.46
N PHE A 146 13.81 -2.97 7.60
CA PHE A 146 13.93 -4.38 8.00
C PHE A 146 15.15 -5.01 7.33
N THR A 147 15.74 -6.01 7.95
CA THR A 147 16.70 -6.88 7.26
C THR A 147 16.00 -7.99 6.48
N ALA A 148 16.73 -8.64 5.57
CA ALA A 148 16.21 -9.80 4.84
C ALA A 148 15.95 -10.99 5.78
N GLU A 149 16.79 -11.17 6.80
CA GLU A 149 16.62 -12.17 7.84
C GLU A 149 15.35 -11.92 8.65
N GLU A 150 15.10 -10.66 9.03
CA GLU A 150 13.89 -10.25 9.74
C GLU A 150 12.63 -10.48 8.92
N LEU A 151 12.66 -10.15 7.62
CA LEU A 151 11.54 -10.43 6.71
C LEU A 151 11.24 -11.93 6.64
N ASN A 152 12.27 -12.78 6.54
CA ASN A 152 12.10 -14.23 6.54
C ASN A 152 11.54 -14.74 7.87
N GLN A 153 12.08 -14.26 8.99
CA GLN A 153 11.65 -14.63 10.32
C GLN A 153 10.18 -14.28 10.57
N VAL A 154 9.75 -13.09 10.15
CA VAL A 154 8.35 -12.65 10.27
C VAL A 154 7.43 -13.54 9.45
N ILE A 155 7.79 -13.84 8.20
CA ILE A 155 6.97 -14.72 7.35
C ILE A 155 6.80 -16.09 8.02
N GLU A 156 7.89 -16.70 8.49
CA GLU A 156 7.87 -18.01 9.13
C GLU A 156 7.04 -18.02 10.44
N ASP A 157 7.22 -17.00 11.28
CA ASP A 157 6.49 -16.85 12.54
C ASP A 157 4.99 -16.71 12.31
N MET A 158 4.58 -15.87 11.35
CA MET A 158 3.18 -15.69 10.99
C MET A 158 2.56 -16.95 10.41
N GLU A 159 3.26 -17.65 9.52
CA GLU A 159 2.80 -18.94 8.97
C GLU A 159 2.58 -19.97 10.09
N THR A 160 3.51 -20.04 11.04
CA THR A 160 3.44 -20.96 12.18
C THR A 160 2.26 -20.64 13.10
N LYS A 161 1.93 -19.36 13.28
CA LYS A 161 0.80 -18.90 14.10
C LYS A 161 -0.55 -18.92 13.36
N GLY A 162 -0.53 -19.08 12.03
CA GLY A 162 -1.73 -18.95 11.20
C GLY A 162 -2.23 -17.50 11.09
N GLU A 163 -1.35 -16.51 11.29
CA GLU A 163 -1.68 -15.09 11.18
C GLU A 163 -1.63 -14.64 9.72
N THR A 164 -2.63 -13.84 9.32
CA THR A 164 -2.72 -13.33 7.93
C THR A 164 -2.07 -11.96 7.77
N VAL A 165 -1.98 -11.18 8.86
CA VAL A 165 -1.49 -9.80 8.85
C VAL A 165 -0.47 -9.55 9.95
N LEU A 166 0.64 -8.91 9.59
CA LEU A 166 1.63 -8.40 10.54
C LEU A 166 1.13 -7.04 11.00
N VAL A 167 0.71 -6.92 12.25
CA VAL A 167 0.26 -5.65 12.82
C VAL A 167 1.42 -4.91 13.47
N PHE A 168 1.49 -3.61 13.23
CA PHE A 168 2.42 -2.70 13.90
C PHE A 168 1.71 -1.43 14.34
N ARG A 169 2.23 -0.79 15.39
CA ARG A 169 1.74 0.46 15.93
C ARG A 169 2.74 1.58 15.69
N ILE A 170 2.31 2.61 14.98
CA ILE A 170 3.00 3.87 14.80
C ILE A 170 2.76 4.72 16.05
N GLN A 171 3.84 5.04 16.75
CA GLN A 171 3.80 5.87 17.94
C GLN A 171 4.19 7.29 17.58
N GLY A 172 3.37 8.25 18.01
CA GLY A 172 3.54 9.66 17.73
C GLY A 172 3.84 10.50 18.97
N ARG A 173 4.37 11.71 18.78
CA ARG A 173 4.55 12.69 19.89
C ARG A 173 3.24 13.31 20.36
N SER A 174 2.18 13.16 19.56
CA SER A 174 0.86 13.73 19.84
C SER A 174 0.09 13.04 20.96
N GLY A 175 0.57 11.88 21.43
CA GLY A 175 -0.17 11.02 22.36
C GLY A 175 -1.31 10.23 21.71
N VAL A 176 -1.41 10.27 20.38
CA VAL A 176 -2.28 9.39 19.58
C VAL A 176 -1.39 8.41 18.85
N ASP A 177 -1.74 7.13 18.92
CA ASP A 177 -1.09 6.07 18.16
C ASP A 177 -1.97 5.62 16.99
N ARG A 178 -1.35 5.03 15.96
CA ARG A 178 -2.04 4.44 14.80
C ARG A 178 -1.54 3.04 14.55
N ASP A 179 -2.42 2.18 14.06
CA ASP A 179 -2.08 0.79 13.78
C ASP A 179 -2.04 0.60 12.26
N GLY A 180 -0.94 0.04 11.77
CA GLY A 180 -0.77 -0.40 10.39
C GLY A 180 -0.63 -1.91 10.30
N ARG A 181 -0.65 -2.43 9.08
CA ARG A 181 -0.59 -3.87 8.80
C ARG A 181 0.04 -4.22 7.46
N PHE A 182 0.79 -5.30 7.40
CA PHE A 182 1.20 -5.92 6.12
C PHE A 182 0.57 -7.29 5.96
N HIS A 183 0.11 -7.61 4.75
CA HIS A 183 -0.43 -8.93 4.48
C HIS A 183 0.71 -9.94 4.35
N ILE A 184 0.58 -11.15 4.91
CA ILE A 184 1.64 -12.18 4.83
C ILE A 184 1.98 -12.55 3.39
N ASN A 185 0.96 -12.65 2.54
CA ASN A 185 1.13 -12.93 1.11
C ASN A 185 1.81 -11.77 0.36
N GLU A 186 1.67 -10.52 0.84
CA GLU A 186 2.41 -9.37 0.31
C GLU A 186 3.90 -9.49 0.69
N LEU A 187 4.21 -9.77 1.96
CA LEU A 187 5.58 -9.99 2.44
C LEU A 187 6.28 -11.12 1.64
N LYS A 188 5.56 -12.22 1.38
CA LYS A 188 6.05 -13.35 0.57
C LYS A 188 6.33 -12.95 -0.88
N ALA A 189 5.38 -12.25 -1.52
CA ALA A 189 5.53 -11.80 -2.91
C ALA A 189 6.70 -10.82 -3.03
N PHE A 190 6.80 -9.88 -2.09
CA PHE A 190 7.88 -8.90 -2.01
C PHE A 190 9.24 -9.57 -1.83
N ARG A 191 9.37 -10.51 -0.87
CA ARG A 191 10.59 -11.30 -0.70
C ARG A 191 10.99 -12.01 -1.99
N GLN A 192 10.05 -12.66 -2.69
CA GLN A 192 10.34 -13.34 -3.95
C GLN A 192 10.83 -12.37 -5.04
N ALA A 193 10.19 -11.21 -5.16
CA ALA A 193 10.59 -10.18 -6.11
C ALA A 193 11.99 -9.65 -5.80
N VAL A 194 12.27 -9.31 -4.54
CA VAL A 194 13.59 -8.89 -4.09
C VAL A 194 14.63 -9.96 -4.43
N THR A 195 14.45 -11.22 -4.03
CA THR A 195 15.40 -12.29 -4.32
C THR A 195 15.67 -12.47 -5.81
N ARG A 196 14.64 -12.39 -6.67
CA ARG A 196 14.80 -12.53 -8.12
C ARG A 196 15.64 -11.41 -8.73
N GLU A 197 15.51 -10.18 -8.23
CA GLU A 197 16.32 -9.06 -8.72
C GLU A 197 17.73 -9.04 -8.09
N LEU A 198 18.00 -9.88 -7.08
CA LEU A 198 19.31 -10.01 -6.42
C LEU A 198 20.24 -11.04 -7.05
N PHE A 199 19.71 -12.06 -7.71
CA PHE A 199 20.46 -13.19 -8.29
C PHE A 199 20.10 -13.43 -9.76
#